data_AF-A0A8S2U7R1-F1
#
_entry.id   AF-A0A8S2U7R1-F1
#
_cell.length_a   1.000
_cell.length_b   1.000
_cell.length_c   1.000
_cell.angle_alpha   90.00
_cell.angle_beta   90.00
_cell.angle_gamma   90.00
#
_symmetry.space_group_name_H-M   'P 1'
#
loop_
_entity.id
_entity.type
_entity.pdbx_description
1 polymer ?
#
loop_
_entity_poly.entity_id
_entity_poly.type
_entity_poly.pdbx_seq_one_letter_code
_entity_poly.pdbx_strand_id
1 'polypeptide(L)'
;LYRSTELTSYTVKTTVLWMCETVEIDEKVSNDELAYKWIDLMCNHLEMGYCPHYFVENLNIWQHHEREDLNKALDILRSKIDLNDRTIP
;
A
#
# COMPACT_ATOMS: atom_id res chain seq x y z
N LEU A 1 -15.07 12.27 -8.07
CA LEU A 1 -14.58 11.01 -7.45
C LEU A 1 -13.54 10.41 -8.38
N TYR A 2 -12.26 10.63 -8.10
CA TYR A 2 -11.16 9.99 -8.83
C TYR A 2 -11.20 8.49 -8.52
N ARG A 3 -11.28 7.64 -9.56
CA ARG A 3 -11.12 6.19 -9.42
C ARG A 3 -9.69 5.87 -9.82
N SER A 4 -8.81 5.67 -8.84
CA SER A 4 -7.46 5.16 -9.08
C SER A 4 -7.57 3.71 -9.56
N THR A 5 -6.90 3.39 -10.66
CA THR A 5 -6.82 2.01 -11.17
C THR A 5 -5.63 1.25 -10.59
N GLU A 6 -4.80 1.95 -9.82
CA GLU A 6 -3.58 1.50 -9.18
C GLU A 6 -3.91 0.99 -7.77
N LEU A 7 -4.86 1.66 -7.08
CA LEU A 7 -5.36 1.32 -5.75
C LEU A 7 -6.71 0.60 -5.85
N THR A 8 -6.68 -0.63 -6.34
CA THR A 8 -7.86 -1.51 -6.39
C THR A 8 -8.00 -2.33 -5.11
N SER A 9 -9.20 -2.85 -4.83
CA SER A 9 -9.40 -3.82 -3.74
C SER A 9 -8.47 -5.04 -3.85
N TYR A 10 -8.09 -5.40 -5.08
CA TYR A 10 -7.15 -6.46 -5.34
C TYR A 10 -5.72 -6.11 -4.87
N THR A 11 -5.24 -4.89 -5.17
CA THR A 11 -3.91 -4.43 -4.69
C THR A 11 -3.86 -4.31 -3.16
N VAL A 12 -4.95 -3.86 -2.53
CA VAL A 12 -5.10 -3.85 -1.07
C VAL A 12 -4.99 -5.27 -0.52
N LYS A 13 -5.76 -6.22 -1.07
CA LYS A 13 -5.71 -7.63 -0.64
C LYS A 13 -4.31 -8.22 -0.79
N THR A 14 -3.65 -7.99 -1.92
CA THR A 14 -2.30 -8.51 -2.18
C THR A 14 -1.28 -7.98 -1.18
N THR A 15 -1.30 -6.67 -0.90
CA THR A 15 -0.36 -6.08 0.06
C THR A 15 -0.63 -6.50 1.50
N VAL A 16 -1.89 -6.75 1.89
CA VAL A 16 -2.22 -7.36 3.19
C VAL A 16 -1.63 -8.77 3.31
N LEU A 17 -1.73 -9.59 2.27
CA LEU A 17 -1.15 -10.94 2.27
C LEU A 17 0.38 -10.89 2.45
N TRP A 18 1.06 -9.97 1.75
CA TRP A 18 2.49 -9.73 1.95
C TRP A 18 2.81 -9.21 3.35
N MET A 19 2.01 -8.31 3.91
CA MET A 19 2.20 -7.82 5.27
C MET A 19 2.21 -8.98 6.29
N CYS A 20 1.29 -9.94 6.15
CA CYS A 20 1.22 -11.10 7.03
C CYS A 20 2.49 -11.98 7.00
N GLU A 21 3.27 -11.94 5.91
CA GLU A 21 4.51 -12.73 5.78
C GLU A 21 5.79 -11.93 6.11
N THR A 22 5.76 -10.61 5.91
CA THR A 22 6.98 -9.78 5.91
C THR A 22 7.08 -8.85 7.10
N VAL A 23 5.97 -8.59 7.79
CA VAL A 23 5.91 -7.69 8.93
C VAL A 23 5.70 -8.50 10.19
N GLU A 24 6.59 -8.32 11.17
CA GLU A 24 6.39 -8.88 12.50
C GLU A 24 5.20 -8.16 13.17
N ILE A 25 4.16 -8.95 13.45
CA ILE A 25 2.94 -8.53 14.13
C ILE A 25 3.01 -9.09 15.57
N ASP A 26 3.33 -8.21 16.52
CA ASP A 26 3.19 -8.50 17.95
C ASP A 26 1.70 -8.47 18.31
N GLU A 27 1.23 -9.37 19.18
CA GLU A 27 -0.14 -9.39 19.70
C GLU A 27 -0.56 -8.06 20.37
N LYS A 28 0.41 -7.24 20.79
CA LYS A 28 0.18 -5.93 21.41
C LYS A 28 0.03 -4.78 20.42
N VAL A 29 0.28 -5.01 19.13
CA VAL A 29 0.20 -3.94 18.13
C VAL A 29 -1.25 -3.48 17.97
N SER A 30 -1.48 -2.17 17.96
CA SER A 30 -2.80 -1.63 17.73
C SER A 30 -3.22 -1.78 16.26
N ASN A 31 -4.54 -1.75 16.01
CA ASN A 31 -5.06 -1.75 14.65
C ASN A 31 -4.59 -0.54 13.84
N ASP A 32 -4.38 0.61 14.49
CA ASP A 32 -3.89 1.82 13.84
C ASP A 32 -2.42 1.66 13.42
N GLU A 33 -1.57 1.10 14.28
CA GLU A 33 -0.19 0.78 13.93
C GLU A 33 -0.10 -0.26 12.79
N LEU A 34 -0.99 -1.25 12.76
CA LEU A 34 -1.09 -2.18 11.63
C LEU A 34 -1.50 -1.49 10.34
N ALA A 35 -2.47 -0.57 10.42
CA ALA A 35 -2.87 0.22 9.27
C ALA A 35 -1.72 1.08 8.75
N TYR A 36 -0.93 1.72 9.63
CA TYR A 36 0.26 2.48 9.22
C TYR A 36 1.32 1.59 8.58
N LYS A 37 1.64 0.44 9.17
CA LYS A 37 2.59 -0.54 8.59
C LYS A 37 2.13 -1.02 7.20
N TRP A 38 0.83 -1.29 7.04
CA TRP A 38 0.27 -1.65 5.75
C TRP A 38 0.37 -0.52 4.72
N ILE A 39 0.05 0.71 5.10
CA ILE A 39 0.13 1.87 4.22
C ILE A 39 1.60 2.11 3.80
N ASP A 40 2.54 2.01 4.73
CA ASP A 40 3.97 2.16 4.44
C ASP A 40 4.46 1.11 3.44
N LEU A 41 4.07 -0.15 3.62
CA LEU A 41 4.34 -1.22 2.65
C LEU A 41 3.76 -0.92 1.26
N MET A 42 2.52 -0.41 1.19
CA MET A 42 1.90 -0.01 -0.07
C MET A 42 2.66 1.16 -0.74
N CYS A 43 3.08 2.16 0.04
CA CYS A 43 3.89 3.28 -0.44
C CYS A 43 5.22 2.79 -1.02
N ASN A 44 5.93 1.89 -0.31
CA ASN A 44 7.18 1.30 -0.79
C ASN A 44 7.00 0.58 -2.14
N HIS A 45 5.93 -0.21 -2.29
CA HIS A 45 5.61 -0.84 -3.58
C HIS A 45 5.35 0.21 -4.68
N LEU A 46 4.56 1.24 -4.40
CA LEU A 46 4.28 2.31 -5.36
C LEU A 46 5.54 3.07 -5.76
N GLU A 47 6.44 3.37 -4.83
CA GLU A 47 7.75 3.99 -5.08
C GLU A 47 8.60 3.12 -6.01
N MET A 48 8.61 1.81 -5.80
CA MET A 48 9.30 0.87 -6.69
C MET A 48 8.61 0.69 -8.04
N GLY A 49 7.32 1.02 -8.13
CA GLY A 49 6.50 0.76 -9.32
C GLY A 49 6.23 -0.73 -9.50
N TYR A 50 6.27 -1.48 -8.40
CA TYR A 50 6.27 -2.93 -8.42
C TYR A 50 5.44 -3.48 -7.26
N CYS A 51 4.32 -4.14 -7.59
CA CYS A 51 3.49 -4.87 -6.63
C CYS A 51 3.44 -6.34 -7.05
N PRO A 52 4.18 -7.23 -6.38
CA PRO A 52 4.22 -8.64 -6.73
C PRO A 52 2.89 -9.31 -6.42
N HIS A 53 2.36 -10.06 -7.39
CA HIS A 53 1.21 -10.92 -7.16
C HIS A 53 1.54 -11.99 -6.12
N TYR A 54 0.69 -12.17 -5.11
CA TYR A 54 0.98 -13.04 -3.98
C TYR A 54 1.22 -14.52 -4.35
N PHE A 55 0.37 -15.12 -5.20
CA PHE A 55 0.52 -16.54 -5.58
C PHE A 55 1.27 -16.81 -6.89
N VAL A 56 1.56 -15.78 -7.68
CA VAL A 56 2.12 -15.96 -9.04
C VAL A 56 3.46 -15.27 -9.06
N GLU A 57 4.50 -16.08 -8.92
CA GLU A 57 5.88 -15.62 -8.96
C GLU A 57 6.15 -14.84 -10.26
N ASN A 58 6.87 -13.72 -10.14
CA ASN A 58 7.27 -12.84 -11.24
C ASN A 58 6.15 -12.02 -11.91
N LEU A 59 4.90 -12.09 -11.45
CA LEU A 59 3.84 -11.22 -11.95
C LEU A 59 3.80 -9.90 -11.17
N ASN A 60 4.09 -8.78 -11.84
CA ASN A 60 3.83 -7.44 -11.30
C ASN A 60 2.39 -7.02 -11.64
N ILE A 61 1.57 -6.75 -10.62
CA ILE A 61 0.18 -6.32 -10.78
C ILE A 61 0.09 -4.98 -11.54
N TRP A 62 1.12 -4.14 -11.44
CA TRP A 62 1.19 -2.84 -12.11
C TRP A 62 2.02 -2.83 -13.40
N GLN A 63 2.29 -3.99 -14.00
CA GLN A 63 3.11 -4.10 -15.22
C GLN A 63 2.61 -3.29 -16.42
N HIS A 64 1.36 -2.81 -16.40
CA HIS A 64 0.75 -2.01 -17.46
C HIS A 64 0.34 -0.60 -17.00
N HIS A 65 0.70 -0.22 -15.77
CA HIS A 65 0.43 1.13 -15.26
C HIS A 65 1.60 2.05 -15.57
N GLU A 66 1.27 3.26 -15.99
CA GLU A 66 2.28 4.30 -16.21
C GLU A 66 2.84 4.78 -14.86
N ARG A 67 4.13 5.12 -14.84
CA ARG A 67 4.81 5.60 -13.63
C ARG A 67 4.14 6.84 -13.04
N GLU A 68 3.59 7.70 -13.90
CA GLU A 68 2.88 8.91 -13.48
C GLU A 68 1.64 8.58 -12.65
N ASP A 69 0.88 7.56 -13.01
CA ASP A 69 -0.34 7.17 -12.29
C ASP A 69 -0.01 6.53 -10.94
N LEU A 70 1.06 5.73 -10.88
CA LEU A 70 1.58 5.19 -9.63
C LEU A 70 2.07 6.31 -8.68
N ASN A 71 2.71 7.36 -9.21
CA ASN A 71 3.08 8.53 -8.42
C ASN A 71 1.86 9.29 -7.89
N LYS A 72 0.81 9.47 -8.69
CA LYS A 72 -0.44 10.09 -8.23
C LYS A 72 -1.09 9.29 -7.10
N ALA A 73 -1.11 7.96 -7.21
CA ALA A 73 -1.61 7.08 -6.16
C ALA A 73 -0.78 7.20 -4.87
N LEU A 74 0.55 7.27 -4.99
CA LEU A 74 1.47 7.49 -3.87
C LEU A 74 1.21 8.83 -3.17
N ASP A 75 1.09 9.92 -3.94
CA ASP A 75 0.82 11.25 -3.41
C ASP A 75 -0.53 11.29 -2.67
N ILE A 76 -1.55 10.62 -3.22
CA ILE A 76 -2.85 10.47 -2.55
C ILE A 76 -2.69 9.75 -1.21
N LEU A 77 -2.00 8.61 -1.16
CA LEU A 77 -1.82 7.86 0.09
C LEU A 77 -1.04 8.66 1.12
N ARG A 78 0.09 9.26 0.76
CA ARG A 78 0.90 10.09 1.65
C ARG A 78 0.12 11.29 2.20
N SER A 79 -0.67 11.96 1.35
CA SER A 79 -1.52 13.07 1.80
C SER A 79 -2.56 12.66 2.85
N LYS A 80 -2.96 11.38 2.90
CA LYS A 80 -3.90 10.86 3.89
C LYS A 80 -3.23 10.49 5.20
N ILE A 81 -1.98 10.05 5.16
CA ILE A 81 -1.16 9.77 6.35
C ILE A 81 -0.83 11.10 7.07
N ASP A 82 -0.35 12.10 6.33
CA ASP A 82 0.04 13.42 6.88
C ASP A 82 -1.13 14.16 7.55
N LEU A 83 -2.38 13.86 7.14
CA LEU A 83 -3.58 14.40 7.78
C LEU A 83 -3.88 13.74 9.13
N ASN A 84 -3.57 12.44 9.27
CA ASN A 84 -3.83 11.71 10.51
C ASN A 84 -2.81 12.05 11.60
N ASP A 85 -1.54 12.30 11.25
CA ASP A 85 -0.50 12.76 12.18
C ASP A 85 -0.79 14.15 12.78
N ARG A 86 -1.62 14.97 12.11
CA ARG A 86 -2.07 16.28 12.62
C ARG A 86 -3.31 16.21 13.50
N THR A 87 -3.91 15.04 13.66
CA THR A 87 -5.15 14.83 14.42
C THR A 87 -5.00 13.97 15.67
N ILE A 88 -3.78 13.55 16.01
CA ILE A 88 -3.47 12.98 17.33
C ILE A 88 -3.18 14.15 18.28
N PRO A 89 -4.04 14.44 19.27
CA PRO A 89 -3.78 15.45 20.29
C PRO A 89 -2.69 15.02 21.28
#